data_AF-A0ABC8M8D2-F1
#
_entry.id   AF-A0ABC8M8D2-F1
#
_cell.length_a   1.000
_cell.length_b   1.000
_cell.length_c   1.000
_cell.angle_alpha   90.00
_cell.angle_beta   90.00
_cell.angle_gamma   90.00
#
_symmetry.space_group_name_H-M   'P 1'
#
loop_
_entity.id
_entity.type
_entity.pdbx_description
1 polymer ?
#
loop_
_entity_poly.entity_id
_entity_poly.type
_entity_poly.pdbx_seq_one_letter_code
_entity_poly.pdbx_strand_id
1 'polypeptide(L)'
;MAQCSRCLIPWTANEGTYLMEVDRVLRPGGYWVLSRPPINWKTYYKMWNRTKADLRAEQKRIEDIAESLCWEKKYEKGDTAIFRKKINDRSCDRSTPVNTCKRKGTDDVWYKEIETCVTPFTKVSSEEEVAGGKLKKIPERLLAVPPSVSKGLVSGVDAETYQEDIKLWKKRVARYRNVMDMNAGLGGFAAALESPKSWV
;
A
#
# COMPACT_ATOMS: atom_id res chain seq x y z
N MET A 1 0.53 -2.77 -3.84
CA MET A 1 1.93 -2.78 -4.29
C MET A 1 2.20 -1.39 -4.82
N ALA A 2 3.35 -0.82 -4.51
CA ALA A 2 3.84 0.41 -5.12
C ALA A 2 5.16 0.09 -5.82
N GLN A 3 5.31 0.55 -7.06
CA GLN A 3 6.54 0.34 -7.81
C GLN A 3 7.07 1.68 -8.30
N CYS A 4 8.36 1.85 -8.16
CA CYS A 4 9.09 2.95 -8.75
C CYS A 4 10.20 2.43 -9.67
N SER A 5 10.18 2.86 -10.93
CA SER A 5 11.26 2.62 -11.89
C SER A 5 11.74 3.95 -12.43
N ARG A 6 12.98 4.35 -12.12
CA ARG A 6 13.56 5.67 -12.46
C ARG A 6 12.70 6.88 -12.06
N CYS A 7 12.03 6.88 -10.91
CA CYS A 7 11.14 8.00 -10.60
C CYS A 7 11.85 9.32 -10.26
N LEU A 8 13.18 9.32 -10.11
CA LEU A 8 13.96 10.49 -9.67
C LEU A 8 13.40 11.13 -8.37
N ILE A 9 12.70 10.34 -7.56
CA ILE A 9 12.17 10.78 -6.28
C ILE A 9 13.32 10.73 -5.26
N PRO A 10 13.60 11.83 -4.55
CA PRO A 10 14.61 11.84 -3.50
C PRO A 10 14.05 11.16 -2.25
N TRP A 11 13.99 9.82 -2.26
CA TRP A 11 13.32 9.01 -1.23
C TRP A 11 13.77 9.30 0.21
N THR A 12 15.02 9.73 0.39
CA THR A 12 15.59 10.03 1.71
C THR A 12 15.51 11.51 2.09
N ALA A 13 14.95 12.38 1.24
CA ALA A 13 14.78 13.80 1.55
C ALA A 13 13.62 14.02 2.53
N ASN A 14 13.58 15.21 3.14
CA ASN A 14 12.53 15.62 4.10
C ASN A 14 12.28 14.53 5.16
N GLU A 15 13.36 14.01 5.76
CA GLU A 15 13.30 12.97 6.79
C GLU A 15 12.60 11.67 6.35
N GLY A 16 12.60 11.36 5.04
CA GLY A 16 11.99 10.14 4.52
C GLY A 16 10.49 10.23 4.29
N THR A 17 9.93 11.45 4.29
CA THR A 17 8.49 11.72 4.08
C THR A 17 7.90 10.96 2.88
N TYR A 18 8.63 10.84 1.76
CA TYR A 18 8.13 10.12 0.58
C TYR A 18 7.95 8.62 0.84
N LEU A 19 8.82 8.00 1.65
CA LEU A 19 8.66 6.60 2.05
C LEU A 19 7.53 6.44 3.08
N MET A 20 7.35 7.42 3.98
CA MET A 20 6.21 7.45 4.90
C MET A 20 4.87 7.53 4.16
N GLU A 21 4.81 8.31 3.07
CA GLU A 21 3.62 8.39 2.23
C GLU A 21 3.33 7.07 1.51
N VAL A 22 4.37 6.39 1.02
CA VAL A 22 4.23 5.02 0.52
C VAL A 22 3.75 4.08 1.63
N ASP A 23 4.25 4.22 2.86
CA ASP A 23 3.81 3.42 4.01
C ASP A 23 2.33 3.61 4.34
N ARG A 24 1.84 4.85 4.29
CA ARG A 24 0.42 5.20 4.50
C ARG A 24 -0.49 4.46 3.51
N VAL A 25 -0.09 4.36 2.24
CA VAL A 25 -0.87 3.72 1.18
C VAL A 25 -0.70 2.21 1.15
N LEU A 26 0.46 1.69 1.58
CA LEU A 26 0.71 0.25 1.62
C LEU A 26 -0.04 -0.43 2.77
N ARG A 27 -0.91 -1.37 2.40
CA ARG A 27 -1.51 -2.30 3.36
C ARG A 27 -0.43 -3.22 3.98
N PRO A 28 -0.64 -3.69 5.23
CA PRO A 28 0.23 -4.68 5.85
C PRO A 28 0.45 -5.92 4.96
N GLY A 29 1.71 -6.37 4.88
CA GLY A 29 2.13 -7.43 3.96
C GLY A 29 2.31 -7.01 2.50
N GLY A 30 2.03 -5.75 2.16
CA GLY A 30 2.22 -5.16 0.83
C GLY A 30 3.69 -4.97 0.46
N TYR A 31 3.93 -4.74 -0.83
CA TYR A 31 5.28 -4.62 -1.40
C TYR A 31 5.53 -3.23 -1.97
N TRP A 32 6.73 -2.71 -1.71
CA TRP A 32 7.34 -1.62 -2.43
C TRP A 32 8.49 -2.14 -3.27
N VAL A 33 8.53 -1.78 -4.55
CA VAL A 33 9.56 -2.22 -5.49
C VAL A 33 10.31 -0.99 -5.99
N LEU A 34 11.61 -0.92 -5.72
CA LEU A 34 12.49 0.13 -6.23
C LEU A 34 13.38 -0.44 -7.32
N SER A 35 13.39 0.19 -8.48
CA SER A 35 14.24 -0.19 -9.61
C SER A 35 15.14 0.96 -10.08
N ARG A 36 16.43 0.64 -10.28
CA ARG A 36 17.55 1.52 -10.68
C ARG A 36 18.03 2.40 -9.48
N PRO A 37 18.76 3.54 -9.64
CA PRO A 37 19.55 4.08 -8.52
C PRO A 37 18.74 4.26 -7.23
N PRO A 38 19.32 3.94 -6.06
CA PRO A 38 20.71 3.51 -5.89
C PRO A 38 20.94 2.00 -6.07
N ILE A 39 19.91 1.19 -6.35
CA ILE A 39 20.05 -0.28 -6.45
C ILE A 39 21.00 -0.66 -7.58
N ASN A 40 21.90 -1.62 -7.34
CA ASN A 40 22.95 -2.04 -8.29
C ASN A 40 24.00 -0.96 -8.62
N TRP A 41 24.23 -0.02 -7.69
CA TRP A 41 25.24 1.02 -7.84
C TRP A 41 26.65 0.49 -8.15
N LYS A 42 27.01 -0.71 -7.67
CA LYS A 42 28.32 -1.33 -7.92
C LYS A 42 28.61 -1.47 -9.43
N THR A 43 27.57 -1.72 -10.22
CA THR A 43 27.66 -1.93 -11.67
C THR A 43 27.53 -0.61 -12.43
N TYR A 44 26.61 0.26 -12.01
CA TYR A 44 26.15 1.39 -12.83
C TYR A 44 26.60 2.79 -12.39
N TYR A 45 27.35 2.92 -11.28
CA TYR A 45 27.76 4.24 -10.77
C TYR A 45 28.37 5.19 -11.82
N LYS A 46 29.21 4.66 -12.72
CA LYS A 46 29.82 5.42 -13.82
C LYS A 46 28.77 5.98 -14.79
N MET A 47 27.78 5.16 -15.17
CA MET A 47 26.71 5.57 -16.08
C MET A 47 25.80 6.64 -15.49
N TRP A 48 25.66 6.66 -14.17
CA TRP A 48 24.87 7.67 -13.48
C TRP A 48 25.65 8.93 -13.14
N ASN A 49 26.95 8.99 -13.47
CA ASN A 49 27.84 10.08 -13.11
C ASN A 49 27.82 10.38 -11.59
N ARG A 50 27.79 9.32 -10.78
CA ARG A 50 27.77 9.37 -9.31
C ARG A 50 28.90 8.53 -8.73
N THR A 51 29.26 8.79 -7.48
CA THR A 51 30.33 8.01 -6.82
C THR A 51 29.80 6.67 -6.31
N LYS A 52 30.68 5.80 -5.83
CA LYS A 52 30.23 4.61 -5.10
C LYS A 52 29.75 4.96 -3.69
N ALA A 53 30.36 5.97 -3.07
CA ALA A 53 30.12 6.34 -1.68
C ALA A 53 28.74 6.98 -1.49
N ASP A 54 28.37 7.94 -2.35
CA ASP A 54 27.07 8.59 -2.31
C ASP A 54 25.92 7.62 -2.60
N LEU A 55 26.03 6.75 -3.61
CA LEU A 55 25.02 5.74 -3.92
C LEU A 55 24.88 4.69 -2.80
N ARG A 56 26.00 4.24 -2.23
CA ARG A 56 25.99 3.33 -1.06
C ARG A 56 25.31 4.00 0.14
N ALA A 57 25.62 5.26 0.40
CA ALA A 57 25.01 6.02 1.49
C ALA A 57 23.50 6.24 1.26
N GLU A 58 23.10 6.52 0.01
CA GLU A 58 21.70 6.67 -0.36
C GLU A 58 20.93 5.36 -0.20
N GLN A 59 21.47 4.23 -0.70
CA GLN A 59 20.83 2.91 -0.51
C GLN A 59 20.71 2.58 0.98
N LYS A 60 21.78 2.80 1.76
CA LYS A 60 21.76 2.56 3.21
C LYS A 60 20.67 3.38 3.90
N ARG A 61 20.57 4.68 3.60
CA ARG A 61 19.51 5.53 4.17
C ARG A 61 18.11 5.06 3.81
N ILE A 62 17.89 4.58 2.58
CA ILE A 62 16.59 3.99 2.18
C ILE A 62 16.29 2.75 3.04
N GLU A 63 17.27 1.88 3.25
CA GLU A 63 17.14 0.67 4.07
C GLU A 63 16.87 1.00 5.54
N ASP A 64 17.59 1.96 6.11
CA ASP A 64 17.40 2.43 7.50
C ASP A 64 15.98 3.01 7.70
N ILE A 65 15.50 3.83 6.76
CA ILE A 65 14.13 4.39 6.81
C ILE A 65 13.10 3.27 6.66
N ALA A 66 13.28 2.36 5.71
CA ALA A 66 12.38 1.22 5.51
C ALA A 66 12.28 0.35 6.78
N GLU A 67 13.40 0.08 7.46
CA GLU A 67 13.42 -0.66 8.71
C GLU A 67 12.62 0.06 9.82
N SER A 68 12.80 1.37 9.97
CA SER A 68 12.03 2.19 10.92
C SER A 68 10.51 2.19 10.63
N LEU A 69 10.13 2.00 9.36
CA LEU A 69 8.75 1.85 8.91
C LEU A 69 8.21 0.41 9.06
N CYS A 70 8.96 -0.48 9.71
CA CYS A 70 8.62 -1.90 9.85
C CYS A 70 8.56 -2.63 8.51
N TRP A 71 9.45 -2.29 7.57
CA TRP A 71 9.61 -3.01 6.32
C TRP A 71 10.84 -3.91 6.37
N GLU A 72 10.82 -4.94 5.54
CA GLU A 72 11.94 -5.86 5.36
C GLU A 72 12.33 -5.93 3.88
N LYS A 73 13.63 -5.89 3.59
CA LYS A 73 14.13 -6.14 2.23
C LYS A 73 14.07 -7.64 1.94
N LYS A 74 13.14 -8.05 1.09
CA LYS A 74 12.92 -9.46 0.73
C LYS A 74 13.82 -9.95 -0.39
N TYR A 75 14.19 -9.06 -1.28
CA TYR A 75 14.92 -9.43 -2.49
C TYR A 75 15.72 -8.26 -3.05
N GLU A 76 16.89 -8.55 -3.58
CA GLU A 76 17.70 -7.61 -4.36
C GLU A 76 18.41 -8.40 -5.45
N LYS A 77 18.09 -8.14 -6.72
CA LYS A 77 18.76 -8.75 -7.86
C LYS A 77 18.76 -7.81 -9.05
N GLY A 78 19.93 -7.69 -9.69
CA GLY A 78 20.12 -6.73 -10.75
C GLY A 78 19.70 -5.35 -10.26
N ASP A 79 18.91 -4.64 -11.05
CA ASP A 79 18.51 -3.27 -10.76
C ASP A 79 17.31 -3.14 -9.83
N THR A 80 16.82 -4.24 -9.24
CA THR A 80 15.56 -4.25 -8.50
C THR A 80 15.75 -4.71 -7.06
N ALA A 81 15.24 -3.91 -6.13
CA ALA A 81 15.05 -4.28 -4.74
C ALA A 81 13.55 -4.32 -4.39
N ILE A 82 13.16 -5.34 -3.63
CA ILE A 82 11.79 -5.55 -3.18
C ILE A 82 11.76 -5.48 -1.66
N PHE A 83 10.98 -4.53 -1.16
CA PHE A 83 10.70 -4.34 0.25
C PHE A 83 9.27 -4.79 0.53
N ARG A 84 9.06 -5.39 1.70
CA ARG A 84 7.75 -5.82 2.16
C ARG A 84 7.44 -5.15 3.49
N LYS A 85 6.31 -4.47 3.57
CA LYS A 85 5.75 -3.99 4.84
C LYS A 85 5.36 -5.20 5.68
N LYS A 86 5.77 -5.25 6.96
CA LYS A 86 5.37 -6.33 7.88
C LYS A 86 3.85 -6.42 7.99
N ILE A 87 3.35 -7.59 8.38
CA ILE A 87 1.91 -7.85 8.49
C ILE A 87 1.29 -7.24 9.75
N ASN A 88 2.12 -6.93 10.75
CA ASN A 88 1.79 -6.20 11.97
C ASN A 88 3.09 -5.61 12.57
N ASP A 89 2.95 -4.89 13.68
CA ASP A 89 4.04 -4.24 14.41
C ASP A 89 4.64 -5.07 15.54
N ARG A 90 4.09 -6.25 15.88
CA ARG A 90 4.59 -7.07 16.99
C ARG A 90 6.04 -7.54 16.84
N SER A 91 6.43 -7.86 15.61
CA SER A 91 7.80 -8.25 15.26
C SER A 91 8.66 -7.05 14.81
N CYS A 92 8.18 -5.82 15.01
CA CYS A 92 8.88 -4.61 14.61
C CYS A 92 9.49 -3.92 15.83
N ASP A 93 10.76 -4.23 16.11
CA ASP A 93 11.53 -3.48 17.08
C ASP A 93 11.90 -2.11 16.50
N ARG A 94 11.12 -1.09 16.90
CA ARG A 94 11.49 0.30 16.66
C ARG A 94 12.47 0.72 17.74
N SER A 95 13.76 0.62 17.44
CA SER A 95 14.84 1.09 18.32
C SER A 95 14.75 2.59 18.60
N THR A 96 14.13 3.35 17.70
CA THR A 96 13.88 4.79 17.82
C THR A 96 12.38 5.11 17.89
N PRO A 97 11.92 5.97 18.80
CA PRO A 97 10.56 6.48 18.80
C PRO A 97 10.24 7.19 17.48
N VAL A 98 9.12 6.83 16.84
CA VAL A 98 8.67 7.45 15.58
C VAL A 98 7.40 8.25 15.81
N ASN A 99 7.36 9.46 15.26
CA ASN A 99 6.17 10.30 15.30
C ASN A 99 4.99 9.57 14.63
N THR A 100 3.84 9.51 15.31
CA THR A 100 2.66 8.77 14.84
C THR A 100 1.58 9.73 14.41
N CYS A 101 1.00 9.51 13.23
CA CYS A 101 -0.04 10.40 12.69
C CYS A 101 -1.32 10.37 13.53
N LYS A 102 -1.91 11.55 13.79
CA LYS A 102 -3.21 11.66 14.45
C LYS A 102 -4.33 11.46 13.43
N ARG A 103 -4.96 10.27 13.42
CA ARG A 103 -6.04 9.97 12.47
C ARG A 103 -7.36 10.59 12.93
N LYS A 104 -7.92 11.53 12.15
CA LYS A 104 -9.23 12.17 12.43
C LYS A 104 -10.46 11.36 11.95
N GLY A 105 -10.29 10.35 11.10
CA GLY A 105 -11.41 9.53 10.57
C GLY A 105 -10.98 8.36 9.68
N THR A 106 -11.92 7.46 9.31
CA THR A 106 -11.67 6.28 8.47
C THR A 106 -11.55 6.57 6.98
N ASP A 107 -12.27 7.57 6.49
CA ASP A 107 -12.49 7.79 5.05
C ASP A 107 -11.84 9.08 4.51
N ASP A 108 -11.13 9.79 5.37
CA ASP A 108 -10.47 11.07 5.06
C ASP A 108 -9.03 10.83 4.56
N VAL A 109 -8.93 10.18 3.39
CA VAL A 109 -7.67 9.68 2.82
C VAL A 109 -7.12 10.59 1.72
N TRP A 110 -7.97 11.44 1.14
CA TRP A 110 -7.68 12.31 -0.01
C TRP A 110 -7.48 13.77 0.43
N TYR A 111 -6.72 14.54 -0.35
CA TYR A 111 -6.46 15.97 -0.10
C TYR A 111 -5.91 16.28 1.30
N LYS A 112 -5.06 15.38 1.82
CA LYS A 112 -4.31 15.59 3.05
C LYS A 112 -2.93 16.15 2.74
N GLU A 113 -2.52 17.10 3.55
CA GLU A 113 -1.12 17.53 3.59
C GLU A 113 -0.25 16.34 4.02
N ILE A 114 0.91 16.23 3.39
CA ILE A 114 1.85 15.15 3.70
C ILE A 114 2.59 15.54 4.98
N GLU A 115 2.52 14.68 5.99
CA GLU A 115 3.12 14.89 7.31
C GLU A 115 4.34 13.95 7.50
N THR A 116 5.34 14.40 8.26
CA THR A 116 6.47 13.59 8.74
C THR A 116 6.05 12.69 9.90
N CYS A 117 5.12 11.76 9.64
CA CYS A 117 4.60 10.83 10.63
C CYS A 117 4.30 9.45 10.04
N VAL A 118 4.29 8.44 10.89
CA VAL A 118 3.98 7.06 10.52
C VAL A 118 2.56 6.71 10.90
N THR A 119 1.83 6.08 9.97
CA THR A 119 0.50 5.57 10.26
C THR A 119 0.61 4.33 11.14
N PRO A 120 -0.03 4.31 12.34
CA PRO A 120 0.08 3.17 13.23
C PRO A 120 -0.61 1.93 12.65
N PHE A 121 -0.07 0.75 12.94
CA PHE A 121 -0.76 -0.50 12.63
C PHE A 121 -2.04 -0.59 13.48
N THR A 122 -3.08 -1.22 12.92
CA THR A 122 -4.22 -1.64 13.74
C THR A 122 -3.76 -2.70 14.72
N LYS A 123 -4.15 -2.59 16.00
CA LYS A 123 -3.79 -3.56 17.04
C LYS A 123 -4.24 -4.97 16.63
N VAL A 124 -3.36 -5.93 16.88
CA VAL A 124 -3.56 -7.36 16.63
C VAL A 124 -3.41 -8.18 17.90
N SER A 125 -4.02 -9.36 17.90
CA SER A 125 -4.06 -10.32 19.01
C SER A 125 -2.95 -11.37 18.96
N SER A 126 -2.41 -11.69 17.77
CA SER A 126 -1.31 -12.65 17.55
C SER A 126 -0.26 -12.10 16.57
N GLU A 127 0.92 -12.74 16.49
CA GLU A 127 1.97 -12.37 15.54
C GLU A 127 1.65 -12.75 14.09
N GLU A 128 0.76 -13.73 13.89
CA GLU A 128 0.32 -14.20 12.58
C GLU A 128 -0.86 -13.37 12.04
N GLU A 129 -1.54 -12.61 12.89
CA GLU A 129 -2.67 -11.79 12.50
C GLU A 129 -2.21 -10.61 11.63
N VAL A 130 -2.84 -10.45 10.47
CA VAL A 130 -2.61 -9.30 9.59
C VAL A 130 -3.38 -8.10 10.14
N ALA A 131 -2.67 -7.03 10.48
CA ALA A 131 -3.28 -5.78 10.90
C ALA A 131 -4.27 -5.27 9.83
N GLY A 132 -5.47 -4.87 10.27
CA GLY A 132 -6.57 -4.50 9.36
C GLY A 132 -7.27 -5.69 8.68
N GLY A 133 -6.85 -6.93 8.94
CA GLY A 133 -7.46 -8.16 8.44
C GLY A 133 -6.89 -8.68 7.11
N LYS A 134 -6.79 -10.00 6.99
CA LYS A 134 -6.29 -10.68 5.80
C LYS A 134 -7.30 -10.61 4.66
N LEU A 135 -6.89 -10.04 3.52
CA LEU A 135 -7.70 -10.02 2.31
C LEU A 135 -7.61 -11.34 1.54
N LYS A 136 -8.72 -11.72 0.89
CA LYS A 136 -8.71 -12.76 -0.15
C LYS A 136 -7.79 -12.38 -1.32
N LYS A 137 -7.38 -13.36 -2.12
CA LYS A 137 -6.59 -13.09 -3.34
C LYS A 137 -7.53 -12.63 -4.46
N ILE A 138 -7.00 -11.88 -5.41
CA ILE A 138 -7.72 -11.60 -6.67
C ILE A 138 -7.80 -12.94 -7.45
N PRO A 139 -8.93 -13.28 -8.08
CA PRO A 139 -10.12 -12.43 -8.30
C PRO A 139 -11.15 -12.43 -7.16
N GLU A 140 -11.17 -13.45 -6.29
CA GLU A 140 -12.16 -13.60 -5.20
C GLU A 140 -12.35 -12.34 -4.34
N ARG A 141 -11.27 -11.58 -4.12
CA ARG A 141 -11.28 -10.31 -3.38
C ARG A 141 -12.34 -9.32 -3.87
N LEU A 142 -12.63 -9.28 -5.17
CA LEU A 142 -13.58 -8.33 -5.76
C LEU A 142 -14.98 -8.50 -5.20
N LEU A 143 -15.35 -9.72 -4.79
CA LEU A 143 -16.70 -10.08 -4.34
C LEU A 143 -16.76 -10.43 -2.85
N ALA A 144 -15.61 -10.52 -2.19
CA ALA A 144 -15.52 -10.87 -0.78
C ALA A 144 -15.82 -9.66 0.10
N VAL A 145 -16.59 -9.87 1.17
CA VAL A 145 -16.81 -8.83 2.20
C VAL A 145 -15.46 -8.40 2.79
N PRO A 146 -15.12 -7.10 2.76
CA PRO A 146 -13.86 -6.62 3.31
C PRO A 146 -13.81 -6.81 4.84
N PRO A 147 -12.61 -7.05 5.42
CA PRO A 147 -12.46 -7.17 6.87
C PRO A 147 -12.95 -5.95 7.67
N SER A 148 -12.91 -4.75 7.09
CA SER A 148 -13.42 -3.54 7.74
C SER A 148 -14.94 -3.59 7.93
N VAL A 149 -15.67 -4.10 6.94
CA VAL A 149 -17.13 -4.29 7.00
C VAL A 149 -17.47 -5.42 7.97
N SER A 150 -16.79 -6.56 7.87
CA SER A 150 -17.04 -7.70 8.77
C SER A 150 -16.72 -7.39 10.24
N LYS A 151 -15.80 -6.45 10.51
CA LYS A 151 -15.46 -5.97 11.86
C LYS A 151 -16.34 -4.81 12.33
N GLY A 152 -17.33 -4.38 11.54
CA GLY A 152 -18.24 -3.27 11.90
C GLY A 152 -17.57 -1.90 11.95
N LEU A 153 -16.45 -1.71 11.24
CA LEU A 153 -15.73 -0.42 11.21
C LEU A 153 -16.33 0.59 10.22
N VAL A 154 -17.29 0.16 9.40
CA VAL A 154 -17.99 0.99 8.43
C VAL A 154 -19.40 1.23 8.94
N SER A 155 -19.70 2.48 9.29
CA SER A 155 -21.02 2.86 9.79
C SER A 155 -22.10 2.64 8.72
N GLY A 156 -23.20 1.99 9.09
CA GLY A 156 -24.34 1.77 8.20
C GLY A 156 -24.13 0.71 7.11
N VAL A 157 -23.05 -0.07 7.16
CA VAL A 157 -22.78 -1.14 6.18
C VAL A 157 -22.38 -2.41 6.91
N ASP A 158 -23.21 -3.44 6.79
CA ASP A 158 -22.90 -4.80 7.25
C ASP A 158 -22.57 -5.74 6.07
N ALA A 159 -22.29 -7.00 6.40
CA ALA A 159 -21.94 -8.00 5.41
C ALA A 159 -23.09 -8.30 4.44
N GLU A 160 -24.35 -8.23 4.90
CA GLU A 160 -25.54 -8.50 4.10
C GLU A 160 -25.75 -7.38 3.08
N THR A 161 -25.76 -6.13 3.54
CA THR A 161 -25.84 -4.92 2.71
C THR A 161 -24.75 -4.90 1.63
N TYR A 162 -23.51 -5.27 2.00
CA TYR A 162 -22.40 -5.36 1.04
C TYR A 162 -22.64 -6.42 -0.04
N GLN A 163 -23.16 -7.59 0.34
CA GLN A 163 -23.48 -8.67 -0.62
C GLN A 163 -24.67 -8.32 -1.51
N GLU A 164 -25.65 -7.59 -1.00
CA GLU A 164 -26.77 -7.09 -1.79
C GLU A 164 -26.31 -6.08 -2.85
N ASP A 165 -25.43 -5.15 -2.50
CA ASP A 165 -24.82 -4.20 -3.45
C ASP A 165 -24.11 -4.94 -4.60
N ILE A 166 -23.29 -5.95 -4.28
CA ILE A 166 -22.62 -6.78 -5.30
C ILE A 166 -23.64 -7.45 -6.23
N LYS A 167 -24.70 -8.07 -5.69
CA LYS A 167 -25.73 -8.74 -6.49
C LYS A 167 -26.46 -7.75 -7.39
N LEU A 168 -26.77 -6.56 -6.86
CA LEU A 168 -27.41 -5.48 -7.59
C LEU A 168 -26.57 -5.03 -8.79
N TRP A 169 -25.27 -4.82 -8.59
CA TRP A 169 -24.37 -4.37 -9.64
C TRP A 169 -24.11 -5.42 -10.71
N LYS A 170 -23.99 -6.70 -10.34
CA LYS A 170 -23.93 -7.80 -11.31
C LYS A 170 -25.13 -7.79 -12.26
N LYS A 171 -26.34 -7.51 -11.75
CA LYS A 171 -27.55 -7.40 -12.58
C LYS A 171 -27.54 -6.15 -13.47
N ARG A 172 -27.06 -5.01 -12.95
CA ARG A 172 -27.05 -3.73 -13.67
C ARG A 172 -26.05 -3.71 -14.82
N VAL A 173 -24.83 -4.20 -14.61
CA VAL A 173 -23.77 -4.24 -15.64
C VAL A 173 -24.18 -5.12 -16.83
N ALA A 174 -24.96 -6.19 -16.60
CA ALA A 174 -25.51 -7.00 -17.68
C ALA A 174 -26.52 -6.26 -18.57
N ARG A 175 -27.15 -5.18 -18.07
CA ARG A 175 -28.22 -4.44 -18.74
C ARG A 175 -27.75 -3.12 -19.35
N TYR A 176 -26.84 -2.42 -18.68
CA TYR A 176 -26.39 -1.09 -19.07
C TYR A 176 -24.94 -1.14 -19.55
N ARG A 177 -24.70 -0.71 -20.80
CA ARG A 177 -23.36 -0.67 -21.41
C ARG A 177 -22.61 0.64 -21.17
N ASN A 178 -23.33 1.73 -20.87
CA ASN A 178 -22.77 3.04 -20.60
C ASN A 178 -23.14 3.44 -19.18
N VAL A 179 -22.18 3.38 -18.26
CA VAL A 179 -22.33 3.82 -16.86
C VAL A 179 -21.17 4.77 -16.60
N MET A 180 -21.37 6.06 -16.86
CA MET A 180 -20.30 7.09 -16.82
C MET A 180 -20.27 7.90 -15.53
N ASP A 181 -21.26 7.77 -14.65
CA ASP A 181 -21.35 8.60 -13.45
C ASP A 181 -22.13 7.89 -12.35
N MET A 182 -21.47 6.97 -11.65
CA MET A 182 -22.04 6.40 -10.44
C MET A 182 -21.02 6.44 -9.32
N ASN A 183 -21.36 7.20 -8.27
CA ASN A 183 -20.77 7.08 -6.95
C ASN A 183 -21.06 5.65 -6.44
N ALA A 184 -20.15 4.72 -6.74
CA ALA A 184 -20.38 3.28 -6.57
C ALA A 184 -20.45 2.83 -5.10
N GLY A 185 -20.49 3.75 -4.14
CA GLY A 185 -20.66 3.50 -2.70
C GLY A 185 -19.62 2.51 -2.17
N LEU A 186 -19.98 1.22 -2.19
CA LEU A 186 -19.19 0.10 -1.69
C LEU A 186 -18.26 -0.54 -2.74
N GLY A 187 -18.26 -0.02 -3.98
CA GLY A 187 -17.40 -0.48 -5.08
C GLY A 187 -17.96 -1.67 -5.87
N GLY A 188 -19.22 -2.06 -5.66
CA GLY A 188 -19.84 -3.20 -6.35
C GLY A 188 -19.90 -3.07 -7.86
N PHE A 189 -19.99 -1.86 -8.40
CA PHE A 189 -19.89 -1.60 -9.84
C PHE A 189 -18.55 -2.04 -10.42
N ALA A 190 -17.45 -1.60 -9.82
CA ALA A 190 -16.10 -1.97 -10.25
C ALA A 190 -15.86 -3.49 -10.10
N ALA A 191 -16.38 -4.09 -9.04
CA ALA A 191 -16.32 -5.54 -8.84
C ALA A 191 -17.10 -6.33 -9.90
N ALA A 192 -18.23 -5.80 -10.37
CA ALA A 192 -19.07 -6.43 -11.39
C ALA A 192 -18.55 -6.22 -12.83
N LEU A 193 -17.72 -5.21 -13.06
CA LEU A 193 -17.14 -4.89 -14.36
C LEU A 193 -16.00 -5.81 -14.79
N GLU A 194 -15.55 -6.77 -13.96
CA GLU A 194 -14.57 -7.80 -14.35
C GLU A 194 -15.17 -8.69 -15.46
N SER A 195 -15.14 -8.16 -16.67
CA SER A 195 -15.63 -8.72 -17.91
C SER A 195 -14.50 -8.57 -18.91
N PRO A 196 -14.04 -9.66 -19.56
CA PRO A 196 -12.98 -9.59 -20.58
C PRO A 196 -13.38 -8.75 -21.81
N LYS A 197 -14.61 -8.22 -21.87
CA LYS A 197 -15.13 -7.39 -22.97
C LYS A 197 -15.33 -5.92 -22.61
N SER A 198 -15.05 -5.52 -21.37
CA SER A 198 -15.24 -4.15 -20.90
C SER A 198 -13.88 -3.49 -20.69
N TRP A 199 -13.59 -2.46 -21.48
CA TRP A 199 -12.42 -1.60 -21.33
C TRP A 199 -12.91 -0.30 -20.70
N VAL A 200 -12.20 0.18 -19.69
CA VAL A 200 -12.34 1.55 -19.18
C VAL A 200 -11.46 2.46 -20.03
#